data_AF-A0A7X5N161-F1
#
_entry.id   AF-A0A7X5N161-F1
#
_cell.length_a   1.000
_cell.length_b   1.000
_cell.length_c   1.000
_cell.angle_alpha   90.00
_cell.angle_beta   90.00
_cell.angle_gamma   90.00
#
_symmetry.space_group_name_H-M   'P 1'
#
loop_
_entity.id
_entity.type
_entity.pdbx_description
1 polymer ?
#
loop_
_entity_poly.entity_id
_entity_poly.type
_entity_poly.pdbx_seq_one_letter_code
_entity_poly.pdbx_strand_id
1 'polypeptide(L)'
;DVLLAEAGTGTGKTYAYLVPALLSGLKTIVSTGTRALQDQLFHRDLPRVRAALGIGLRSALLKGRANYLCKYRTQQARGEPRFATPEQVSQFQRIVAWSGRTQFGDMAELEALPDDSPLLPLVTSTVDNCLGTECPFYSECFVVQARQRAQAADLVVVNHHLLLADLALKQEGFGEILPGAQAFVIDEAHQLPELAANFFGESFGMRPWQELARDCMVEARLVAGAQASLQEPILALD
;
A
#
# COMPACT_ATOMS: atom_id res chain seq x y z
N ASP A 1 -7.16 -19.05 -19.76
CA ASP A 1 -8.54 -19.36 -19.31
C ASP A 1 -8.86 -18.65 -18.02
N VAL A 2 -10.14 -18.36 -17.77
CA VAL A 2 -10.64 -17.70 -16.55
C VAL A 2 -11.67 -18.60 -15.90
N LEU A 3 -11.52 -18.84 -14.59
CA LEU A 3 -12.49 -19.56 -13.77
C LEU A 3 -13.13 -18.57 -12.78
N LEU A 4 -14.46 -18.52 -12.77
CA LEU A 4 -15.23 -17.83 -11.74
C LEU A 4 -15.96 -18.88 -10.91
N ALA A 5 -15.75 -18.85 -9.59
CA ALA A 5 -16.34 -19.81 -8.67
C ALA A 5 -16.82 -19.10 -7.40
N GLU A 6 -18.02 -19.45 -6.95
CA GLU A 6 -18.58 -19.02 -5.69
C GLU A 6 -18.50 -20.15 -4.67
N ALA A 7 -18.03 -19.83 -3.47
CA ALA A 7 -17.93 -20.78 -2.37
C ALA A 7 -18.36 -20.09 -1.08
N GLY A 8 -19.25 -20.74 -0.32
CA GLY A 8 -19.72 -20.22 0.96
C GLY A 8 -18.60 -20.06 1.99
N THR A 9 -18.84 -19.27 3.03
CA THR A 9 -17.88 -19.10 4.12
C THR A 9 -17.60 -20.44 4.82
N GLY A 10 -16.34 -20.66 5.22
CA GLY A 10 -15.94 -21.90 5.91
C GLY A 10 -15.83 -23.15 5.04
N THR A 11 -16.07 -23.08 3.73
CA THR A 11 -16.00 -24.22 2.80
C THR A 11 -14.58 -24.61 2.37
N GLY A 12 -13.55 -23.93 2.87
CA GLY A 12 -12.16 -24.20 2.49
C GLY A 12 -11.74 -23.56 1.15
N LYS A 13 -12.44 -22.52 0.68
CA LYS A 13 -12.11 -21.74 -0.52
C LYS A 13 -10.63 -21.40 -0.63
N THR A 14 -10.04 -20.92 0.47
CA THR A 14 -8.61 -20.58 0.55
C THR A 14 -7.72 -21.75 0.15
N TYR A 15 -8.01 -22.95 0.65
CA TYR A 15 -7.19 -24.13 0.35
C TYR A 15 -7.46 -24.64 -1.06
N ALA A 16 -8.71 -24.51 -1.53
CA ALA A 16 -9.13 -24.92 -2.87
C ALA A 16 -8.35 -24.19 -3.98
N TYR A 17 -7.97 -22.92 -3.77
CA TYR A 17 -7.09 -22.22 -4.71
C TYR A 17 -5.60 -22.33 -4.38
N LEU A 18 -5.20 -22.40 -3.09
CA LEU A 18 -3.78 -22.44 -2.72
C LEU A 18 -3.12 -23.77 -3.12
N VAL A 19 -3.81 -24.89 -2.95
CA VAL A 19 -3.27 -26.22 -3.26
C VAL A 19 -2.88 -26.33 -4.74
N PRO A 20 -3.78 -26.09 -5.72
CA PRO A 20 -3.39 -26.14 -7.13
C PRO A 20 -2.40 -25.05 -7.50
N ALA A 21 -2.50 -23.84 -6.93
CA ALA A 21 -1.52 -22.77 -7.18
C ALA A 21 -0.09 -23.20 -6.81
N LEU A 22 0.09 -23.79 -5.62
CA LEU A 22 1.38 -24.28 -5.16
C LEU A 22 1.87 -25.51 -5.94
N LEU A 23 0.98 -26.46 -6.25
CA LEU A 23 1.35 -27.65 -7.02
C LEU A 23 1.71 -27.35 -8.48
N SER A 24 1.18 -26.26 -9.04
CA SER A 24 1.45 -25.86 -10.43
C SER A 24 2.91 -25.46 -10.66
N GLY A 25 3.62 -25.01 -9.62
CA GLY A 25 4.96 -24.43 -9.75
C GLY A 25 5.02 -23.11 -10.53
N LEU A 26 3.87 -22.56 -10.94
CA LEU A 26 3.79 -21.30 -11.67
C LEU A 26 4.00 -20.12 -10.73
N LYS A 27 4.62 -19.05 -11.24
CA LYS A 27 4.65 -17.77 -10.54
C LYS A 27 3.23 -17.24 -10.38
N THR A 28 2.75 -17.20 -9.13
CA THR A 28 1.34 -16.91 -8.83
C THR A 28 1.20 -15.66 -7.96
N ILE A 29 0.26 -14.79 -8.32
CA ILE A 29 -0.18 -13.68 -7.45
C ILE A 29 -1.54 -14.03 -6.86
N VAL A 30 -1.65 -13.96 -5.54
CA VAL A 30 -2.92 -14.08 -4.82
C VAL A 30 -3.28 -12.70 -4.26
N SER A 31 -4.44 -12.19 -4.65
CA SER A 31 -4.95 -10.89 -4.22
C SER A 31 -6.20 -11.07 -3.35
N THR A 32 -6.32 -10.32 -2.27
CA THR A 32 -7.47 -10.34 -1.36
C THR A 32 -7.95 -8.93 -0.98
N GLY A 33 -9.15 -8.84 -0.43
CA GLY A 33 -9.85 -7.57 -0.17
C GLY A 33 -9.20 -6.67 0.87
N THR A 34 -8.88 -7.22 2.05
CA THR A 34 -8.44 -6.42 3.21
C THR A 34 -7.07 -6.83 3.71
N ARG A 35 -6.38 -5.92 4.42
CA ARG A 35 -5.07 -6.20 5.05
C ARG A 35 -5.15 -7.35 6.06
N ALA A 36 -6.23 -7.42 6.83
CA ALA A 36 -6.43 -8.49 7.81
C ALA A 36 -6.57 -9.87 7.13
N LEU A 37 -7.34 -9.95 6.02
CA LEU A 37 -7.44 -11.18 5.22
C LEU A 37 -6.10 -11.53 4.57
N GLN A 38 -5.36 -10.52 4.13
CA GLN A 38 -4.02 -10.68 3.56
C GLN A 38 -3.04 -11.30 4.58
N ASP A 39 -3.03 -10.78 5.80
CA ASP A 39 -2.18 -11.28 6.89
C ASP A 39 -2.59 -12.69 7.32
N GLN A 40 -3.90 -12.95 7.41
CA GLN A 40 -4.43 -14.29 7.68
C GLN A 40 -3.99 -15.29 6.61
N LEU A 41 -4.16 -14.94 5.34
CA LEU A 41 -3.78 -15.78 4.21
C LEU A 41 -2.28 -16.12 4.26
N PHE A 42 -1.42 -15.13 4.48
CA PHE A 42 0.03 -15.30 4.42
C PHE A 42 0.64 -15.95 5.65
N HIS A 43 0.21 -15.57 6.87
CA HIS A 43 0.82 -16.05 8.11
C HIS A 43 0.17 -17.33 8.65
N ARG A 44 -1.07 -17.63 8.27
CA ARG A 44 -1.82 -18.78 8.80
C ARG A 44 -2.12 -19.83 7.74
N ASP A 45 -2.81 -19.44 6.68
CA ASP A 45 -3.39 -20.41 5.75
C ASP A 45 -2.33 -20.97 4.78
N LEU A 46 -1.49 -20.10 4.20
CA LEU A 46 -0.41 -20.50 3.29
C LEU A 46 0.64 -21.42 3.94
N PRO A 47 1.16 -21.15 5.16
CA PRO A 47 2.13 -22.04 5.80
C PRO A 47 1.54 -23.42 6.12
N ARG A 48 0.25 -23.49 6.48
CA ARG A 48 -0.46 -24.76 6.71
C ARG A 48 -0.54 -25.61 5.45
N VAL A 49 -0.95 -25.01 4.32
CA VAL A 49 -1.02 -25.72 3.04
C VAL A 49 0.38 -26.15 2.59
N ARG A 50 1.39 -25.28 2.72
CA ARG A 50 2.77 -25.59 2.38
C ARG A 50 3.33 -26.77 3.18
N ALA A 51 3.07 -26.79 4.49
CA ALA A 51 3.48 -27.88 5.37
C ALA A 51 2.79 -29.20 5.01
N ALA A 52 1.48 -29.17 4.71
CA ALA A 52 0.72 -30.35 4.32
C ALA A 52 1.18 -30.94 2.98
N LEU A 53 1.60 -30.09 2.03
CA LEU A 53 2.06 -30.52 0.71
C LEU A 53 3.57 -30.87 0.67
N GLY A 54 4.34 -30.49 1.68
CA GLY A 54 5.80 -30.69 1.68
C GLY A 54 6.55 -29.87 0.62
N ILE A 55 5.98 -28.74 0.19
CA ILE A 55 6.52 -27.94 -0.92
C ILE A 55 7.41 -26.80 -0.39
N GLY A 56 8.59 -26.62 -1.01
CA GLY A 56 9.58 -25.60 -0.62
C GLY A 56 9.49 -24.27 -1.37
N LEU A 57 8.33 -23.91 -1.92
CA LEU A 57 8.18 -22.67 -2.72
C LEU A 57 8.38 -21.42 -1.86
N ARG A 58 9.01 -20.41 -2.47
CA ARG A 58 9.24 -19.09 -1.87
C ARG A 58 7.96 -18.29 -1.95
N SER A 59 7.50 -17.82 -0.81
CA SER A 59 6.33 -16.94 -0.72
C SER A 59 6.72 -15.57 -0.16
N ALA A 60 6.08 -14.52 -0.66
CA ALA A 60 6.27 -13.17 -0.15
C ALA A 60 4.93 -12.46 0.08
N LEU A 61 4.90 -11.63 1.12
CA LEU A 61 3.82 -10.70 1.41
C LEU A 61 4.25 -9.31 0.95
N LEU A 62 3.43 -8.65 0.13
CA LEU A 62 3.69 -7.29 -0.31
C LEU A 62 2.47 -6.39 -0.04
N LYS A 63 2.71 -5.33 0.72
CA LYS A 63 1.72 -4.32 1.10
C LYS A 63 2.03 -2.98 0.45
N GLY A 64 1.11 -2.03 0.55
CA GLY A 64 1.37 -0.64 0.19
C GLY A 64 2.42 -0.01 1.14
N ARG A 65 3.22 0.94 0.64
CA ARG A 65 4.32 1.59 1.39
C ARG A 65 3.93 2.17 2.75
N ALA A 66 2.69 2.64 2.90
CA ALA A 66 2.17 3.19 4.15
C ALA A 66 2.03 2.14 5.27
N ASN A 67 2.17 0.85 4.94
CA ASN A 67 2.17 -0.25 5.91
C ASN A 67 3.58 -0.60 6.40
N TYR A 68 4.62 0.03 5.84
CA TYR A 68 6.00 -0.22 6.26
C TYR A 68 6.57 0.99 6.99
N LEU A 69 7.34 0.69 8.03
CA LEU A 69 8.13 1.69 8.74
C LEU A 69 9.13 2.35 7.77
N CYS A 70 9.18 3.66 7.80
CA CYS A 70 10.19 4.45 7.13
C CYS A 70 11.25 4.91 8.14
N LYS A 71 12.46 4.34 8.05
CA LYS A 71 13.58 4.69 8.94
C LYS A 71 13.92 6.18 8.89
N TYR A 72 13.92 6.77 7.68
CA TYR A 72 14.17 8.19 7.48
C TYR A 72 13.15 9.08 8.20
N ARG A 73 11.86 8.85 7.99
CA ARG A 73 10.80 9.65 8.64
C ARG A 73 10.77 9.44 10.15
N THR A 74 10.99 8.20 10.59
CA THR A 74 11.16 7.91 12.02
C THR A 74 12.33 8.69 12.62
N GLN A 75 13.44 8.84 11.90
CA GLN A 75 14.57 9.67 12.36
C GLN A 75 14.21 11.16 12.37
N GLN A 76 13.52 11.69 11.35
CA GLN A 76 13.07 13.08 11.35
C GLN A 76 12.12 13.39 12.51
N ALA A 77 11.21 12.47 12.83
CA ALA A 77 10.29 12.61 13.95
C ALA A 77 11.00 12.56 15.31
N ARG A 78 12.26 12.09 15.40
CA ARG A 78 13.07 12.17 16.62
C ARG A 78 13.59 13.60 16.80
N GLY A 79 12.88 14.39 17.58
CA GLY A 79 13.32 15.73 17.99
C GLY A 79 12.40 16.87 17.56
N GLU A 80 11.31 16.57 16.84
CA GLU A 80 10.29 17.58 16.56
C GLU A 80 9.28 17.69 17.71
N PRO A 81 8.85 18.91 18.11
CA PRO A 81 7.79 19.13 19.09
C PRO A 81 6.39 18.83 18.50
N ARG A 82 6.24 17.71 17.77
CA ARG A 82 5.00 17.31 17.11
C ARG A 82 4.09 16.42 17.97
N PHE A 83 4.58 15.94 19.11
CA PHE A 83 3.78 15.12 20.02
C PHE A 83 2.94 16.02 20.92
N ALA A 84 1.62 15.95 20.76
CA ALA A 84 0.67 16.75 21.49
C ALA A 84 0.44 16.23 22.92
N THR A 85 0.69 14.94 23.17
CA THR A 85 0.42 14.32 24.48
C THR A 85 1.55 13.38 24.95
N PRO A 86 1.69 13.15 26.28
CA PRO A 86 2.63 12.17 26.83
C PRO A 86 2.43 10.74 26.30
N GLU A 87 1.18 10.36 26.01
CA GLU A 87 0.85 9.04 25.44
C GLU A 87 1.46 8.88 24.05
N GLN A 88 1.41 9.91 23.21
CA GLN A 88 2.04 9.90 21.90
C GLN A 88 3.56 9.77 21.99
N VAL A 89 4.19 10.43 22.97
CA VAL A 89 5.63 10.28 23.24
C VAL A 89 5.97 8.84 23.61
N SER A 90 5.21 8.23 24.52
CA SER A 90 5.38 6.83 24.93
C SER A 90 5.19 5.87 23.76
N GLN A 91 4.13 6.03 22.97
CA GLN A 91 3.88 5.23 21.76
C GLN A 91 5.02 5.39 20.73
N PHE A 92 5.50 6.60 20.50
CA PHE A 92 6.60 6.85 19.59
C PHE A 92 7.91 6.19 20.06
N GLN A 93 8.22 6.25 21.35
CA GLN A 93 9.37 5.53 21.92
C GLN A 93 9.27 4.02 21.70
N ARG A 94 8.06 3.45 21.78
CA ARG A 94 7.83 2.03 21.46
C ARG A 94 8.06 1.72 19.99
N ILE A 95 7.63 2.59 19.07
CA ILE A 95 7.93 2.47 17.63
C ILE A 95 9.45 2.50 17.41
N VAL A 96 10.15 3.41 18.07
CA VAL A 96 11.61 3.54 17.99
C VAL A 96 12.32 2.30 18.54
N ALA A 97 11.86 1.73 19.66
CA ALA A 97 12.42 0.50 20.19
C ALA A 97 12.13 -0.70 19.27
N TRP A 98 10.92 -0.76 18.69
CA TRP A 98 10.54 -1.82 17.76
C TRP A 98 11.27 -1.72 16.42
N SER A 99 11.58 -0.51 15.94
CA SER A 99 12.29 -0.32 14.66
C SER A 99 13.69 -0.93 14.64
N GLY A 100 14.34 -1.04 15.80
CA GLY A 100 15.64 -1.69 15.94
C GLY A 100 15.61 -3.21 15.94
N ARG A 101 14.43 -3.84 16.05
CA ARG A 101 14.27 -5.31 16.17
C ARG A 101 13.44 -5.95 15.05
N THR A 102 12.59 -5.18 14.36
CA THR A 102 11.75 -5.74 13.29
C THR A 102 12.57 -6.15 12.08
N GLN A 103 12.23 -7.30 11.50
CA GLN A 103 12.88 -7.84 10.31
C GLN A 103 12.22 -7.32 9.02
N PHE A 104 10.91 -7.15 9.04
CA PHE A 104 10.12 -6.79 7.86
C PHE A 104 9.62 -5.35 7.88
N GLY A 105 9.66 -4.69 9.05
CA GLY A 105 9.19 -3.33 9.22
C GLY A 105 7.69 -3.18 8.96
N ASP A 106 6.93 -4.26 9.03
CA ASP A 106 5.49 -4.24 8.82
C ASP A 106 4.80 -3.69 10.06
N MET A 107 4.10 -2.56 9.90
CA MET A 107 3.43 -1.89 11.02
C MET A 107 2.36 -2.77 11.67
N ALA A 108 1.83 -3.78 10.97
CA ALA A 108 0.88 -4.74 11.54
C ALA A 108 1.52 -5.64 12.63
N GLU A 109 2.85 -5.78 12.68
CA GLU A 109 3.56 -6.50 13.75
C GLU A 109 3.54 -5.73 15.08
N LEU A 110 3.22 -4.43 15.04
CA LEU A 110 3.21 -3.56 16.22
C LEU A 110 1.82 -3.55 16.85
N GLU A 111 1.49 -4.59 17.63
CA GLU A 111 0.18 -4.78 18.29
C GLU A 111 -0.30 -3.59 19.15
N ALA A 112 0.63 -2.75 19.59
CA ALA A 112 0.37 -1.69 20.55
C ALA A 112 0.03 -0.33 19.94
N LEU A 113 -0.01 -0.25 18.60
CA LEU A 113 -0.34 0.98 17.89
C LEU A 113 -1.70 0.82 17.21
N PRO A 114 -2.70 1.65 17.55
CA PRO A 114 -3.97 1.68 16.83
C PRO A 114 -3.77 2.00 15.34
N ASP A 115 -4.63 1.43 14.50
CA ASP A 115 -4.59 1.62 13.04
C ASP A 115 -4.87 3.06 12.59
N ASP A 116 -5.52 3.85 13.43
CA ASP A 116 -5.82 5.27 13.23
C ASP A 116 -4.83 6.20 13.96
N SER A 117 -3.72 5.66 14.47
CA SER A 117 -2.76 6.45 15.24
C SER A 117 -2.21 7.63 14.43
N PRO A 118 -2.22 8.85 15.00
CA PRO A 118 -1.65 10.04 14.35
C PRO A 118 -0.13 9.96 14.18
N LEU A 119 0.52 8.95 14.78
CA LEU A 119 1.94 8.68 14.62
C LEU A 119 2.26 7.99 13.29
N LEU A 120 1.32 7.27 12.68
CA LEU A 120 1.56 6.51 11.46
C LEU A 120 2.10 7.39 10.32
N PRO A 121 1.50 8.54 9.98
CA PRO A 121 2.04 9.42 8.95
C PRO A 121 3.44 9.97 9.28
N LEU A 122 3.82 10.03 10.56
CA LEU A 122 5.15 10.50 10.99
C LEU A 122 6.24 9.44 10.81
N VAL A 123 5.87 8.15 10.79
CA VAL A 123 6.82 7.04 10.76
C VAL A 123 6.74 6.19 9.50
N THR A 124 5.71 6.36 8.66
CA THR A 124 5.57 5.72 7.34
C THR A 124 5.63 6.76 6.23
N SER A 125 5.77 6.32 4.97
CA SER A 125 5.93 7.21 3.80
C SER A 125 4.81 7.06 2.78
N THR A 126 4.55 8.14 2.03
CA THR A 126 3.68 8.15 0.84
C THR A 126 4.55 8.18 -0.42
N VAL A 127 3.93 8.18 -1.60
CA VAL A 127 4.66 8.31 -2.87
C VAL A 127 5.31 9.69 -2.94
N ASP A 128 4.61 10.73 -2.51
CA ASP A 128 5.01 12.13 -2.65
C ASP A 128 6.13 12.56 -1.70
N ASN A 129 6.23 11.92 -0.53
CA ASN A 129 7.19 12.32 0.51
C ASN A 129 8.41 11.39 0.64
N CYS A 130 8.53 10.41 -0.25
CA CYS A 130 9.62 9.45 -0.22
C CYS A 130 10.76 9.90 -1.14
N LEU A 131 11.98 9.89 -0.61
CA LEU A 131 13.18 10.28 -1.34
C LEU A 131 13.65 9.25 -2.39
N GLY A 132 12.95 8.11 -2.52
CA GLY A 132 13.32 7.07 -3.48
C GLY A 132 14.77 6.60 -3.31
N THR A 133 15.51 6.55 -4.41
CA THR A 133 16.93 6.14 -4.47
C THR A 133 17.88 7.11 -3.77
N GLU A 134 17.48 8.35 -3.54
CA GLU A 134 18.28 9.36 -2.83
C GLU A 134 18.17 9.21 -1.30
N CYS A 135 17.30 8.32 -0.81
CA CYS A 135 17.13 8.08 0.61
C CYS A 135 18.42 7.54 1.25
N PRO A 136 18.94 8.16 2.33
CA PRO A 136 20.12 7.65 3.04
C PRO A 136 19.95 6.22 3.60
N PHE A 137 18.71 5.79 3.79
CA PHE A 137 18.34 4.46 4.31
C PHE A 137 17.92 3.47 3.21
N TYR A 138 18.23 3.73 1.94
CA TYR A 138 17.72 2.92 0.82
C TYR A 138 18.05 1.43 0.94
N SER A 139 19.29 1.07 1.30
CA SER A 139 19.74 -0.32 1.47
C SER A 139 18.98 -1.08 2.58
N GLU A 140 18.53 -0.34 3.58
CA GLU A 140 17.81 -0.87 4.73
C GLU A 140 16.29 -0.60 4.68
N CYS A 141 15.79 -0.16 3.53
CA CYS A 141 14.40 0.23 3.36
C CYS A 141 13.50 -0.99 3.26
N PHE A 142 12.58 -1.13 4.21
CA PHE A 142 11.65 -2.26 4.28
C PHE A 142 10.77 -2.40 3.03
N VAL A 143 10.34 -1.30 2.41
CA VAL A 143 9.57 -1.32 1.16
C VAL A 143 10.41 -1.89 0.01
N VAL A 144 11.66 -1.46 -0.12
CA VAL A 144 12.58 -1.92 -1.18
C VAL A 144 12.86 -3.41 -0.99
N GLN A 145 13.17 -3.82 0.23
CA GLN A 145 13.42 -5.23 0.56
C GLN A 145 12.16 -6.10 0.35
N ALA A 146 10.97 -5.61 0.71
CA ALA A 146 9.72 -6.32 0.47
C ALA A 146 9.45 -6.52 -1.03
N ARG A 147 9.70 -5.49 -1.86
CA ARG A 147 9.62 -5.61 -3.32
C ARG A 147 10.62 -6.61 -3.88
N GLN A 148 11.87 -6.58 -3.42
CA GLN A 148 12.89 -7.56 -3.83
C GLN A 148 12.50 -8.99 -3.46
N ARG A 149 11.97 -9.21 -2.26
CA ARG A 149 11.43 -10.52 -1.83
C ARG A 149 10.26 -10.96 -2.71
N ALA A 150 9.35 -10.05 -3.05
CA ALA A 150 8.24 -10.34 -3.96
C ALA A 150 8.73 -10.72 -5.36
N GLN A 151 9.74 -10.03 -5.90
CA GLN A 151 10.32 -10.34 -7.21
C GLN A 151 10.96 -11.74 -7.27
N ALA A 152 11.57 -12.16 -6.16
CA ALA A 152 12.20 -13.47 -6.03
C ALA A 152 11.22 -14.59 -5.63
N ALA A 153 9.97 -14.28 -5.28
CA ALA A 153 9.01 -15.27 -4.81
C ALA A 153 8.32 -16.00 -5.97
N ASP A 154 7.91 -17.23 -5.69
CA ASP A 154 7.12 -18.07 -6.58
C ASP A 154 5.62 -17.82 -6.33
N LEU A 155 5.24 -17.43 -5.11
CA LEU A 155 3.89 -16.98 -4.78
C LEU A 155 3.92 -15.64 -4.03
N VAL A 156 3.22 -14.62 -4.53
CA VAL A 156 3.10 -13.32 -3.87
C VAL A 156 1.67 -13.07 -3.41
N VAL A 157 1.52 -12.71 -2.15
CA VAL A 157 0.24 -12.29 -1.56
C VAL A 157 0.18 -10.77 -1.52
N VAL A 158 -0.83 -10.20 -2.16
CA VAL A 158 -1.10 -8.76 -2.25
C VAL A 158 -2.54 -8.45 -1.84
N ASN A 159 -2.88 -7.18 -1.63
CA ASN A 159 -4.27 -6.75 -1.58
C ASN A 159 -4.75 -6.29 -2.97
N HIS A 160 -6.06 -6.13 -3.15
CA HIS A 160 -6.64 -5.67 -4.42
C HIS A 160 -6.15 -4.28 -4.81
N HIS A 161 -6.00 -3.37 -3.85
CA HIS A 161 -5.52 -2.01 -4.11
C HIS A 161 -4.13 -2.01 -4.75
N LEU A 162 -3.19 -2.80 -4.23
CA LEU A 162 -1.84 -2.88 -4.77
C LEU A 162 -1.81 -3.59 -6.14
N LEU A 163 -2.66 -4.60 -6.34
CA LEU A 163 -2.80 -5.26 -7.63
C LEU A 163 -3.29 -4.27 -8.70
N LEU A 164 -4.33 -3.50 -8.40
CA LEU A 164 -4.89 -2.52 -9.32
C LEU A 164 -3.92 -1.36 -9.58
N ALA A 165 -3.20 -0.89 -8.55
CA ALA A 165 -2.16 0.12 -8.71
C ALA A 165 -1.03 -0.33 -9.66
N ASP A 166 -0.59 -1.59 -9.56
CA ASP A 166 0.40 -2.16 -10.47
C ASP A 166 -0.11 -2.24 -11.91
N LEU A 167 -1.38 -2.64 -12.10
CA LEU A 167 -2.02 -2.69 -13.41
C LEU A 167 -2.15 -1.30 -14.06
N ALA A 168 -2.51 -0.28 -13.28
CA ALA A 168 -2.58 1.10 -13.75
C ALA A 168 -1.21 1.63 -14.20
N LEU A 169 -0.16 1.44 -13.38
CA LEU A 169 1.20 1.86 -13.71
C LEU A 169 1.75 1.18 -14.98
N LYS A 170 1.41 -0.10 -15.18
CA LYS A 170 1.79 -0.84 -16.40
C LYS A 170 1.13 -0.28 -17.66
N GLN A 171 -0.12 0.17 -17.58
CA GLN A 171 -0.81 0.78 -18.73
C GLN A 171 -0.17 2.11 -19.14
N GLU A 172 0.33 2.88 -18.17
CA GLU A 172 1.03 4.15 -18.42
C GLU A 172 2.51 3.97 -18.80
N GLY A 173 3.04 2.74 -18.74
CA GLY A 173 4.44 2.43 -19.07
C GLY A 173 5.45 2.74 -17.97
N PHE A 174 5.00 3.03 -16.74
CA PHE A 174 5.85 3.42 -15.61
C PHE A 174 6.17 2.24 -14.68
N GLY A 175 7.16 1.42 -15.05
CA GLY A 175 7.75 0.40 -14.18
C GLY A 175 6.78 -0.68 -13.66
N GLU A 176 7.32 -1.65 -12.92
CA GLU A 176 6.50 -2.73 -12.32
C GLU A 176 6.76 -2.80 -10.81
N ILE A 177 5.70 -2.89 -10.01
CA ILE A 177 5.78 -3.12 -8.57
C ILE A 177 5.79 -4.62 -8.29
N LEU A 178 4.89 -5.35 -8.95
CA LEU A 178 4.70 -6.79 -8.79
C LEU A 178 5.56 -7.56 -9.79
N PRO A 179 6.00 -8.78 -9.44
CA PRO A 179 6.65 -9.65 -10.42
C PRO A 179 5.69 -10.00 -11.57
N GLY A 180 6.26 -10.35 -12.72
CA GLY A 180 5.53 -11.09 -13.74
C GLY A 180 4.95 -12.37 -13.16
N ALA A 181 3.65 -12.58 -13.35
CA ALA A 181 2.91 -13.75 -12.88
C ALA A 181 2.28 -14.49 -14.05
N GLN A 182 2.25 -15.81 -13.92
CA GLN A 182 1.65 -16.74 -14.89
C GLN A 182 0.23 -17.12 -14.47
N ALA A 183 -0.09 -16.98 -13.19
CA ALA A 183 -1.42 -17.23 -12.64
C ALA A 183 -1.82 -16.13 -11.65
N PHE A 184 -3.10 -15.79 -11.65
CA PHE A 184 -3.71 -14.85 -10.71
C PHE A 184 -4.86 -15.52 -10.00
N VAL A 185 -4.92 -15.35 -8.69
CA VAL A 185 -6.06 -15.73 -7.85
C VAL A 185 -6.59 -14.47 -7.20
N ILE A 186 -7.87 -14.16 -7.46
CA ILE A 186 -8.56 -13.03 -6.85
C ILE A 186 -9.54 -13.59 -5.83
N ASP A 187 -9.16 -13.53 -4.55
CA ASP A 187 -10.03 -13.86 -3.44
C ASP A 187 -10.93 -12.66 -3.10
N GLU A 188 -12.13 -12.87 -2.58
CA GLU A 188 -13.11 -11.79 -2.37
C GLU A 188 -13.34 -10.88 -3.60
N ALA A 189 -13.31 -11.47 -4.79
CA ALA A 189 -13.41 -10.76 -6.08
C ALA A 189 -14.66 -9.88 -6.24
N HIS A 190 -15.69 -10.05 -5.40
CA HIS A 190 -16.86 -9.19 -5.37
C HIS A 190 -16.52 -7.71 -5.06
N GLN A 191 -15.38 -7.44 -4.39
CA GLN A 191 -14.91 -6.08 -4.08
C GLN A 191 -14.16 -5.44 -5.26
N LEU A 192 -13.70 -6.26 -6.22
CA LEU A 192 -12.81 -5.80 -7.28
C LEU A 192 -13.45 -4.74 -8.21
N PRO A 193 -14.72 -4.85 -8.64
CA PRO A 193 -15.31 -3.89 -9.58
C PRO A 193 -15.35 -2.46 -9.02
N GLU A 194 -15.75 -2.30 -7.76
CA GLU A 194 -15.80 -0.99 -7.10
C GLU A 194 -14.41 -0.40 -6.94
N LEU A 195 -13.43 -1.22 -6.50
CA LEU A 195 -12.05 -0.78 -6.40
C LEU A 195 -11.47 -0.40 -7.76
N ALA A 196 -11.74 -1.17 -8.81
CA ALA A 196 -11.29 -0.86 -10.17
C ALA A 196 -11.88 0.46 -10.67
N ALA A 197 -13.16 0.72 -10.40
CA ALA A 197 -13.79 2.00 -10.76
C ALA A 197 -13.09 3.19 -10.07
N ASN A 198 -12.63 3.04 -8.83
CA ASN A 198 -11.88 4.10 -8.15
C ASN A 198 -10.46 4.31 -8.68
N PHE A 199 -9.80 3.26 -9.20
CA PHE A 199 -8.43 3.35 -9.73
C PHE A 199 -8.36 3.82 -11.18
N PHE A 200 -9.30 3.38 -12.01
CA PHE A 200 -9.34 3.69 -13.45
C PHE A 200 -10.36 4.77 -13.81
N GLY A 201 -11.15 5.21 -12.83
CA GLY A 201 -12.10 6.31 -12.99
C GLY A 201 -11.44 7.64 -12.67
N GLU A 202 -11.80 8.67 -13.44
CA GLU A 202 -11.51 10.05 -13.11
C GLU A 202 -12.65 10.62 -12.27
N SER A 203 -12.31 11.26 -11.15
CA SER A 203 -13.29 11.97 -10.33
C SER A 203 -13.05 13.48 -10.43
N PHE A 204 -14.12 14.22 -10.69
CA PHE A 204 -14.09 15.67 -10.75
C PHE A 204 -14.90 16.21 -9.57
N GLY A 205 -14.22 16.87 -8.63
CA GLY A 205 -14.85 17.57 -7.51
C GLY A 205 -14.68 19.07 -7.66
N MET A 206 -15.58 19.85 -7.06
CA MET A 206 -15.47 21.32 -7.08
C MET A 206 -14.28 21.83 -6.28
N ARG A 207 -13.86 21.09 -5.25
CA ARG A 207 -12.85 21.52 -4.29
C ARG A 207 -11.45 21.77 -4.92
N PRO A 208 -10.88 20.86 -5.75
CA PRO A 208 -9.65 21.16 -6.48
C PRO A 208 -9.74 22.39 -7.39
N TRP A 209 -10.91 22.64 -8.01
CA TRP A 209 -11.12 23.85 -8.82
C TRP A 209 -11.14 25.12 -7.98
N GLN A 210 -11.77 25.08 -6.80
CA GLN A 210 -11.73 26.18 -5.83
C GLN A 210 -10.32 26.42 -5.27
N GLU A 211 -9.55 25.36 -5.01
CA GLU A 211 -8.16 25.46 -4.57
C GLU A 211 -7.27 26.06 -5.67
N LEU A 212 -7.36 25.56 -6.91
CA LEU A 212 -6.68 26.13 -8.07
C LEU A 212 -7.05 27.59 -8.30
N ALA A 213 -8.33 27.94 -8.17
CA ALA A 213 -8.79 29.32 -8.28
C ALA A 213 -8.14 30.22 -7.23
N ARG A 214 -8.08 29.79 -5.97
CA ARG A 214 -7.40 30.54 -4.90
C ARG A 214 -5.91 30.70 -5.20
N ASP A 215 -5.23 29.65 -5.65
CA ASP A 215 -3.82 29.69 -6.01
C ASP A 215 -3.57 30.68 -7.17
N CYS A 216 -4.39 30.64 -8.21
CA CYS A 216 -4.36 31.60 -9.31
C CYS A 216 -4.54 33.05 -8.84
N MET A 217 -5.43 33.31 -7.87
CA MET A 217 -5.59 34.66 -7.29
C MET A 217 -4.38 35.12 -6.50
N VAL A 218 -3.70 34.22 -5.80
CA VAL A 218 -2.48 34.53 -5.05
C VAL A 218 -1.36 34.92 -6.03
N GLU A 219 -1.14 34.11 -7.06
CA GLU A 219 -0.11 34.35 -8.07
C GLU A 219 -0.41 35.59 -8.95
N ALA A 220 -1.69 35.84 -9.27
CA ALA A 220 -2.10 36.99 -10.07
C ALA A 220 -1.77 38.35 -9.43
N ARG A 221 -1.53 38.40 -8.11
CA ARG A 221 -1.07 39.63 -7.44
C ARG A 221 0.32 40.07 -7.93
N LEU A 222 1.11 39.14 -8.47
CA LEU A 222 2.45 39.42 -8.99
C LEU A 222 2.42 39.92 -10.44
N VAL A 223 1.27 39.88 -11.12
CA VAL A 223 1.12 40.26 -12.53
C VAL A 223 0.09 41.39 -12.68
N ALA A 224 0.55 42.55 -13.14
CA ALA A 224 -0.30 43.72 -13.31
C ALA A 224 -1.51 43.43 -14.22
N GLY A 225 -2.71 43.70 -13.73
CA GLY A 225 -3.97 43.53 -14.47
C GLY A 225 -4.56 42.12 -14.45
N ALA A 226 -3.80 41.08 -14.08
CA ALA A 226 -4.29 39.69 -14.09
C ALA A 226 -5.42 39.45 -13.08
N GLN A 227 -5.38 40.12 -11.93
CA GLN A 227 -6.37 39.97 -10.88
C GLN A 227 -7.78 40.38 -11.33
N ALA A 228 -7.91 41.46 -12.11
CA ALA A 228 -9.20 41.93 -12.61
C ALA A 228 -9.84 40.93 -13.58
N SER A 229 -9.03 40.22 -14.37
CA SER A 229 -9.50 39.20 -15.32
C SER A 229 -9.91 37.88 -14.66
N LEU A 230 -9.38 37.58 -13.47
CA LEU A 230 -9.63 36.31 -12.77
C LEU A 230 -10.70 36.40 -11.69
N GLN A 231 -11.06 37.61 -11.24
CA GLN A 231 -11.96 37.79 -10.10
C GLN A 231 -13.38 37.27 -10.34
N GLU A 232 -13.98 37.58 -11.50
CA GLU A 232 -15.33 37.13 -11.86
C GLU A 232 -15.45 35.60 -12.00
N PRO A 233 -14.60 34.91 -12.79
CA PRO A 233 -14.70 33.45 -12.93
C PRO A 233 -14.44 32.70 -11.62
N ILE A 234 -13.65 33.26 -10.72
CA ILE A 234 -13.33 32.61 -9.44
C ILE A 234 -14.48 32.74 -8.43
N LEU A 235 -15.16 33.89 -8.40
CA LEU A 235 -16.39 34.05 -7.61
C LEU A 235 -17.51 33.12 -8.08
N ALA A 236 -17.55 32.77 -9.37
CA ALA A 236 -18.51 31.81 -9.90
C ALA A 236 -18.21 30.35 -9.51
N LEU A 237 -17.03 30.08 -8.93
CA LEU A 237 -16.62 28.75 -8.47
C LEU A 237 -16.87 28.53 -6.96
N ASP A 238 -17.20 29.57 -6.19
CA ASP A 238 -17.57 29.46 -4.76
C ASP A 238 -19.06 29.08 -4.59
#